data_AF-A0A0C3K8G7-F1
#
_entry.id   AF-A0A0C3K8G7-F1
#
_cell.length_a   1.000
_cell.length_b   1.000
_cell.length_c   1.000
_cell.angle_alpha   90.00
_cell.angle_beta   90.00
_cell.angle_gamma   90.00
#
_symmetry.space_group_name_H-M   'P 1'
#
loop_
_entity.id
_entity.type
_entity.pdbx_description
1 polymer ?
#
loop_
_entity_poly.entity_id
_entity_poly.type
_entity_poly.pdbx_seq_one_letter_code
_entity_poly.pdbx_strand_id
1 'polypeptide(L)'
;MGDEGLGRPSFAALTGNIDMTGCRYVGVGRAQKTRQEMIQDLEGMVGQIIAEYKKANPGKKPFTSVLYFRDGVAENQFKTVIEEELPRIRSACVKAGIKGGIKLTCVIVGKRHHFRLFPADDASADRTGNAPPGTVIDSVITSPVEFDFYLQPHAGLLGTSRPVHCNVIADDNMFTPDDLQQLTFNLCHVYARSTRSVSLPAPVYYAHLVCSRANHRFDPKGNFSLDAPAPRSLRKEDADRRLQEFINAFMPLHPNTQSVMYFQ
;
A
#
# COMPACT_ATOMS: atom_id res chain seq x y z
N MET A 1 8.63 12.77 23.66
CA MET A 1 7.72 12.33 22.56
C MET A 1 7.05 11.05 23.02
N GLY A 2 5.72 11.05 23.08
CA GLY A 2 4.92 10.25 24.00
C GLY A 2 4.99 8.73 23.82
N ASP A 3 4.82 8.07 24.97
CA ASP A 3 4.65 6.62 25.20
C ASP A 3 3.30 6.08 24.64
N GLU A 4 2.75 6.73 23.60
CA GLU A 4 1.48 6.37 23.01
C GLU A 4 1.64 5.12 22.13
N GLY A 5 1.08 4.00 22.57
CA GLY A 5 1.02 2.74 21.81
C GLY A 5 2.03 1.67 22.23
N LEU A 6 2.75 1.82 23.34
CA LEU A 6 3.64 0.77 23.85
C LEU A 6 2.83 -0.52 24.12
N GLY A 7 3.33 -1.65 23.62
CA GLY A 7 2.67 -2.95 23.74
C GLY A 7 1.46 -3.17 22.81
N ARG A 8 1.29 -2.34 21.76
CA ARG A 8 0.30 -2.56 20.69
C ARG A 8 0.98 -2.89 19.36
N PRO A 9 0.43 -3.82 18.57
CA PRO A 9 1.00 -4.13 17.26
C PRO A 9 0.81 -2.98 16.28
N SER A 10 1.75 -2.84 15.35
CA SER A 10 1.45 -2.22 14.06
C SER A 10 0.77 -3.25 13.16
N PHE A 11 -0.03 -2.82 12.20
CA PHE A 11 -0.62 -3.71 11.20
C PHE A 11 -0.02 -3.43 9.83
N ALA A 12 0.43 -4.50 9.18
CA ALA A 12 0.80 -4.47 7.77
C ALA A 12 -0.31 -5.08 6.94
N ALA A 13 -0.55 -4.49 5.77
CA ALA A 13 -1.50 -4.98 4.80
C ALA A 13 -0.86 -5.03 3.41
N LEU A 14 -1.13 -6.10 2.68
CA LEU A 14 -0.74 -6.25 1.29
C LEU A 14 -1.97 -6.65 0.50
N THR A 15 -2.19 -5.98 -0.62
CA THR A 15 -3.23 -6.35 -1.58
C THR A 15 -2.63 -6.64 -2.92
N GLY A 16 -3.19 -7.63 -3.62
CA GLY A 16 -2.70 -8.04 -4.92
C GLY A 16 -3.85 -8.25 -5.87
N ASN A 17 -3.67 -7.77 -7.09
CA ASN A 17 -4.59 -8.05 -8.18
C ASN A 17 -4.54 -9.54 -8.54
N ILE A 18 -5.70 -10.14 -8.80
CA ILE A 18 -5.82 -11.57 -9.16
C ILE A 18 -6.54 -11.79 -10.49
N ASP A 19 -6.81 -10.73 -11.25
CA ASP A 19 -7.50 -10.82 -12.54
C ASP A 19 -6.85 -9.96 -13.62
N MET A 20 -7.06 -10.35 -14.89
CA MET A 20 -6.42 -9.67 -16.02
C MET A 20 -6.97 -8.26 -16.27
N THR A 21 -8.12 -7.91 -15.69
CA THR A 21 -8.79 -6.62 -15.87
C THR A 21 -8.35 -5.56 -14.86
N GLY A 22 -7.57 -5.93 -13.82
CA GLY A 22 -7.11 -4.97 -12.81
C GLY A 22 -8.20 -4.57 -11.80
N CYS A 23 -9.30 -5.33 -11.68
CA CYS A 23 -10.47 -4.93 -10.91
C CYS A 23 -10.70 -5.78 -9.65
N ARG A 24 -10.22 -7.02 -9.63
CA ARG A 24 -10.32 -7.90 -8.46
C ARG A 24 -9.01 -7.98 -7.72
N TYR A 25 -9.09 -7.75 -6.41
CA TYR A 25 -7.95 -7.84 -5.50
C TYR A 25 -8.23 -8.83 -4.37
N VAL A 26 -7.18 -9.40 -3.81
CA VAL A 26 -7.24 -10.09 -2.51
C VAL A 26 -6.37 -9.32 -1.51
N GLY A 27 -6.69 -9.47 -0.23
CA GLY A 27 -6.07 -8.71 0.86
C GLY A 27 -5.54 -9.61 1.94
N VAL A 28 -4.28 -9.39 2.31
CA VAL A 28 -3.60 -10.11 3.40
C VAL A 28 -3.20 -9.09 4.47
N GLY A 29 -3.59 -9.34 5.71
CA GLY A 29 -3.20 -8.54 6.86
C GLY A 29 -2.32 -9.32 7.84
N ARG A 30 -1.40 -8.63 8.51
CA ARG A 30 -0.52 -9.17 9.56
C ARG A 30 -0.39 -8.17 10.71
N ALA A 31 -0.39 -8.68 11.93
CA ALA A 31 0.08 -7.94 13.09
C ALA A 31 1.62 -8.05 13.15
N GLN A 32 2.29 -6.95 13.42
CA GLN A 32 3.75 -6.86 13.54
C GLN A 32 4.16 -6.00 14.73
N LYS A 33 5.47 -5.90 14.98
CA LYS A 33 6.00 -5.14 16.12
C LYS A 33 5.50 -3.70 16.14
N THR A 34 5.37 -3.16 17.35
CA THR A 34 4.99 -1.76 17.61
C THR A 34 5.87 -0.81 16.80
N ARG A 35 5.25 0.13 16.07
CA ARG A 35 5.92 1.19 15.29
C ARG A 35 6.93 0.65 14.26
N GLN A 36 6.76 -0.58 13.80
CA GLN A 36 7.55 -1.11 12.71
C GLN A 36 6.90 -0.72 11.38
N GLU A 37 7.64 0.02 10.54
CA GLU A 37 7.18 0.40 9.20
C GLU A 37 7.44 -0.69 8.16
N MET A 38 8.62 -1.32 8.18
CA MET A 38 8.96 -2.40 7.24
C MET A 38 8.09 -3.62 7.46
N ILE A 39 7.57 -4.21 6.38
CA ILE A 39 6.66 -5.35 6.47
C ILE A 39 7.44 -6.62 6.85
N GLN A 40 7.20 -7.15 8.05
CA GLN A 40 7.94 -8.30 8.58
C GLN A 40 7.72 -9.58 7.74
N ASP A 41 6.47 -9.97 7.55
CA ASP A 41 6.08 -11.21 6.84
C ASP A 41 5.79 -10.96 5.35
N LEU A 42 6.53 -10.05 4.69
CA LEU A 42 6.24 -9.67 3.31
C LEU A 42 6.31 -10.89 2.35
N GLU A 43 7.30 -11.76 2.53
CA GLU A 43 7.46 -12.97 1.70
C GLU A 43 6.24 -13.89 1.81
N GLY A 44 5.75 -14.14 3.03
CA GLY A 44 4.57 -14.98 3.28
C GLY A 44 3.30 -14.34 2.73
N MET A 45 3.14 -13.03 2.88
CA MET A 45 2.00 -12.28 2.33
C MET A 45 1.98 -12.32 0.80
N VAL A 46 3.13 -12.10 0.15
CA VAL A 46 3.26 -12.22 -1.32
C VAL A 46 2.99 -13.65 -1.77
N GLY A 47 3.50 -14.65 -1.06
CA GLY A 47 3.23 -16.07 -1.36
C GLY A 47 1.74 -16.40 -1.35
N GLN A 48 0.97 -15.88 -0.38
CA GLN A 48 -0.48 -16.04 -0.32
C GLN A 48 -1.19 -15.38 -1.51
N ILE A 49 -0.80 -14.16 -1.88
CA ILE A 49 -1.34 -13.47 -3.05
C ILE A 49 -1.06 -14.25 -4.34
N ILE A 50 0.16 -14.77 -4.51
CA ILE A 50 0.53 -15.57 -5.69
C ILE A 50 -0.30 -16.86 -5.76
N ALA A 51 -0.57 -17.50 -4.62
CA ALA A 51 -1.43 -18.68 -4.56
C ALA A 51 -2.86 -18.35 -5.02
N GLU A 52 -3.44 -17.25 -4.55
CA GLU A 52 -4.77 -16.78 -4.98
C GLU A 52 -4.78 -16.38 -6.46
N TYR A 53 -3.75 -15.70 -6.95
CA TYR A 53 -3.59 -15.38 -8.38
C TYR A 53 -3.61 -16.66 -9.24
N LYS A 54 -2.84 -17.68 -8.87
CA LYS A 54 -2.81 -18.96 -9.60
C LYS A 54 -4.15 -19.68 -9.58
N LYS A 55 -4.85 -19.65 -8.44
CA LYS A 55 -6.17 -20.26 -8.27
C LYS A 55 -7.23 -19.56 -9.13
N ALA A 56 -7.15 -18.23 -9.24
CA ALA A 56 -8.03 -17.43 -10.08
C ALA A 56 -7.73 -17.54 -11.59
N ASN A 57 -6.52 -17.99 -11.95
CA ASN A 57 -6.04 -18.05 -13.34
C ASN A 57 -5.49 -19.44 -13.71
N PRO A 58 -6.29 -20.52 -13.61
CA PRO A 58 -5.83 -21.87 -13.89
C PRO A 58 -5.35 -22.01 -15.34
N GLY A 59 -4.20 -22.66 -15.52
CA GLY A 59 -3.60 -22.91 -16.84
C GLY A 59 -2.96 -21.68 -17.52
N LYS A 60 -2.98 -20.51 -16.90
CA LYS A 60 -2.27 -19.33 -17.42
C LYS A 60 -0.77 -19.44 -17.15
N LYS A 61 0.03 -18.86 -18.06
CA LYS A 61 1.47 -18.71 -17.85
C LYS A 61 1.73 -17.86 -16.58
N PRO A 62 2.80 -18.14 -15.82
CA PRO A 62 3.21 -17.27 -14.73
C PRO A 62 3.40 -15.83 -15.22
N PHE A 63 3.05 -14.87 -14.37
CA PHE A 63 3.36 -13.46 -14.62
C PHE A 63 4.88 -13.26 -14.64
N THR A 64 5.34 -12.32 -15.47
CA THR A 64 6.78 -12.01 -15.66
C THR A 64 7.20 -10.70 -15.00
N SER A 65 6.24 -9.91 -14.53
CA SER A 65 6.46 -8.61 -13.92
C SER A 65 5.60 -8.42 -12.66
N VAL A 66 6.14 -7.69 -11.69
CA VAL A 66 5.46 -7.25 -10.47
C VAL A 66 5.63 -5.75 -10.33
N LEU A 67 4.52 -5.06 -10.08
CA LEU A 67 4.50 -3.64 -9.72
C LEU A 67 4.07 -3.52 -8.25
N TYR A 68 4.97 -2.99 -7.42
CA TYR A 68 4.79 -2.86 -5.97
C TYR A 68 4.60 -1.40 -5.57
N PHE A 69 3.36 -1.00 -5.33
CA PHE A 69 3.03 0.30 -4.75
C PHE A 69 3.10 0.23 -3.22
N ARG A 70 3.99 1.02 -2.63
CA ARG A 70 4.26 1.02 -1.19
C ARG A 70 3.94 2.38 -0.58
N ASP A 71 2.95 2.42 0.31
CA ASP A 71 2.65 3.61 1.13
C ASP A 71 3.10 3.41 2.58
N GLY A 72 3.39 4.50 3.29
CA GLY A 72 3.75 4.48 4.71
C GLY A 72 5.26 4.38 4.97
N VAL A 73 6.11 4.89 4.09
CA VAL A 73 7.55 5.02 4.32
C VAL A 73 8.03 6.43 4.00
N ALA A 74 8.99 6.93 4.78
CA ALA A 74 9.67 8.19 4.52
C ALA A 74 10.90 7.97 3.61
N GLU A 75 11.39 9.06 3.01
CA GLU A 75 12.56 9.05 2.11
C GLU A 75 13.79 8.38 2.71
N ASN A 76 14.06 8.62 3.99
CA ASN A 76 15.18 8.01 4.71
C ASN A 76 15.07 6.48 4.89
N GLN A 77 13.91 5.87 4.54
CA GLN A 77 13.67 4.43 4.59
C GLN A 77 13.69 3.78 3.20
N PHE A 78 13.85 4.54 2.10
CA PHE A 78 13.81 3.99 0.75
C PHE A 78 14.86 2.90 0.55
N LYS A 79 16.08 3.15 1.01
CA LYS A 79 17.16 2.15 0.99
C LYS A 79 16.78 0.86 1.74
N THR A 80 16.13 0.99 2.89
CA THR A 80 15.65 -0.17 3.66
C THR A 80 14.59 -0.96 2.89
N VAL A 81 13.68 -0.29 2.17
CA VAL A 81 12.70 -0.98 1.31
C VAL A 81 13.42 -1.75 0.20
N ILE A 82 14.41 -1.15 -0.46
CA ILE A 82 15.22 -1.79 -1.51
C ILE A 82 15.95 -3.02 -0.97
N GLU A 83 16.59 -2.90 0.19
CA GLU A 83 17.47 -3.95 0.75
C GLU A 83 16.70 -5.04 1.50
N GLU A 84 15.54 -4.74 2.08
CA GLU A 84 14.79 -5.70 2.89
C GLU A 84 13.48 -6.21 2.25
N GLU A 85 12.67 -5.34 1.63
CA GLU A 85 11.35 -5.71 1.13
C GLU A 85 11.44 -6.32 -0.28
N LEU A 86 12.18 -5.70 -1.22
CA LEU A 86 12.25 -6.19 -2.60
C LEU A 86 12.82 -7.61 -2.73
N PRO A 87 13.88 -8.02 -1.99
CA PRO A 87 14.37 -9.39 -2.02
C PRO A 87 13.34 -10.40 -1.52
N ARG A 88 12.50 -10.03 -0.54
CA ARG A 88 11.41 -10.89 -0.03
C ARG A 88 10.33 -11.12 -1.09
N ILE A 89 9.98 -10.10 -1.89
CA ILE A 89 9.05 -10.24 -3.01
C ILE A 89 9.62 -11.20 -4.06
N ARG A 90 10.89 -11.03 -4.44
CA ARG A 90 11.57 -11.92 -5.40
C ARG A 90 11.65 -13.35 -4.88
N SER A 91 12.02 -13.54 -3.62
CA SER A 91 12.09 -14.85 -2.97
C SER A 91 10.73 -15.56 -2.95
N ALA A 92 9.65 -14.85 -2.65
CA ALA A 92 8.29 -15.39 -2.71
C ALA A 92 7.91 -15.88 -4.13
N CYS A 93 8.29 -15.12 -5.17
CA CYS A 93 8.07 -15.53 -6.57
C CYS A 93 8.84 -16.83 -6.91
N VAL A 94 10.10 -16.92 -6.49
CA VAL A 94 10.94 -18.12 -6.69
C VAL A 94 10.36 -19.32 -5.96
N LYS A 95 9.94 -19.18 -4.69
CA LYS A 95 9.29 -20.23 -3.89
C LYS A 95 7.97 -20.69 -4.51
N ALA A 96 7.25 -19.78 -5.17
CA ALA A 96 6.07 -20.12 -5.94
C ALA A 96 6.38 -20.77 -7.30
N GLY A 97 7.64 -21.05 -7.64
CA GLY A 97 8.00 -21.72 -8.89
C GLY A 97 7.92 -20.82 -10.13
N ILE A 98 7.93 -19.49 -9.96
CA ILE A 98 8.05 -18.54 -11.07
C ILE A 98 9.53 -18.46 -11.44
N LYS A 99 9.90 -19.17 -12.52
CA LYS A 99 11.28 -19.31 -12.99
C LYS A 99 11.62 -18.22 -14.00
N GLY A 100 12.90 -17.85 -14.08
CA GLY A 100 13.41 -16.91 -15.09
C GLY A 100 13.67 -15.49 -14.60
N GLY A 101 13.47 -15.22 -13.30
CA GLY A 101 13.57 -13.88 -12.74
C GLY A 101 12.30 -13.08 -13.01
N ILE A 102 11.86 -12.33 -11.99
CA ILE A 102 10.72 -11.42 -12.11
C ILE A 102 11.25 -10.00 -12.30
N LYS A 103 10.68 -9.26 -13.24
CA LYS A 103 10.91 -7.81 -13.32
C LYS A 103 10.10 -7.12 -12.24
N LEU A 104 10.76 -6.45 -11.31
CA LEU A 104 10.14 -5.76 -10.19
C LEU A 104 10.30 -4.25 -10.34
N THR A 105 9.18 -3.53 -10.30
CA THR A 105 9.16 -2.07 -10.17
C THR A 105 8.53 -1.71 -8.83
N CYS A 106 9.18 -0.85 -8.06
CA CYS A 106 8.68 -0.37 -6.78
C CYS A 106 8.46 1.14 -6.82
N VAL A 107 7.24 1.54 -6.50
CA VAL A 107 6.81 2.94 -6.43
C VAL A 107 6.39 3.22 -5.00
N ILE A 108 7.13 4.08 -4.31
CA ILE A 108 6.69 4.63 -3.03
C ILE A 108 5.62 5.68 -3.30
N VAL A 109 4.48 5.56 -2.64
CA VAL A 109 3.32 6.44 -2.80
C VAL A 109 3.10 7.19 -1.49
N GLY A 110 3.05 8.51 -1.52
CA GLY A 110 2.82 9.34 -0.34
C GLY A 110 1.83 10.46 -0.61
N LYS A 111 0.88 10.67 0.31
CA LYS A 111 -0.08 11.81 0.26
C LYS A 111 0.07 12.77 1.45
N ARG A 112 0.85 12.39 2.46
CA ARG A 112 1.06 13.16 3.68
C ARG A 112 2.25 14.11 3.54
N HIS A 113 2.16 15.04 2.59
CA HIS A 113 3.15 16.09 2.36
C HIS A 113 2.50 17.49 2.33
N HIS A 114 3.35 18.51 2.39
CA HIS A 114 2.95 19.91 2.41
C HIS A 114 2.69 20.50 1.03
N PHE A 115 3.16 19.84 -0.02
CA PHE A 115 3.01 20.30 -1.40
C PHE A 115 1.54 20.41 -1.86
N ARG A 116 1.21 21.50 -2.58
CA ARG A 116 -0.12 21.81 -3.13
C ARG A 116 0.01 22.37 -4.55
N LEU A 117 -1.00 22.12 -5.36
CA LEU A 117 -1.08 22.60 -6.73
C LEU A 117 -2.19 23.62 -6.89
N PHE A 118 -1.83 24.73 -7.53
CA PHE A 118 -2.73 25.83 -7.86
C PHE A 118 -2.65 26.07 -9.36
N PRO A 119 -3.79 26.06 -10.07
CA PRO A 119 -3.87 26.52 -11.45
C PRO A 119 -3.32 27.95 -11.61
N ALA A 120 -2.73 28.25 -12.76
CA ALA A 120 -2.23 29.60 -13.05
C ALA A 120 -3.36 30.64 -13.22
N ASP A 121 -4.52 30.18 -13.70
CA ASP A 121 -5.72 30.98 -13.92
C ASP A 121 -6.99 30.12 -13.78
N ASP A 122 -8.14 30.78 -13.74
CA ASP A 122 -9.45 30.14 -13.62
C ASP A 122 -9.79 29.24 -14.83
N ALA A 123 -9.21 29.50 -15.99
CA ALA A 123 -9.43 28.68 -17.20
C ALA A 123 -8.71 27.34 -17.12
N SER A 124 -7.60 27.28 -16.39
CA SER A 124 -6.80 26.08 -16.12
C SER A 124 -7.28 25.32 -14.89
N ALA A 125 -8.29 25.83 -14.18
CA ALA A 125 -8.83 25.24 -12.97
C ALA A 125 -10.00 24.29 -13.24
N ASP A 126 -10.18 23.30 -12.36
CA ASP A 126 -11.43 22.55 -12.29
C ASP A 126 -12.54 23.39 -11.65
N ARG A 127 -13.77 22.85 -11.64
CA ARG A 127 -14.96 23.51 -11.06
C ARG A 127 -14.84 23.88 -9.57
N THR A 128 -13.81 23.41 -8.89
CA THR A 128 -13.54 23.68 -7.46
C THR A 128 -12.33 24.60 -7.25
N GLY A 129 -11.73 25.12 -8.32
CA GLY A 129 -10.52 25.95 -8.26
C GLY A 129 -9.24 25.14 -8.08
N ASN A 130 -9.28 23.81 -8.22
CA ASN A 130 -8.11 22.94 -8.10
C ASN A 130 -7.50 22.64 -9.46
N ALA A 131 -6.27 22.11 -9.47
CA ALA A 131 -5.68 21.52 -10.67
C ALA A 131 -6.58 20.37 -11.20
N PRO A 132 -6.81 20.28 -12.53
CA PRO A 132 -7.63 19.23 -13.12
C PRO A 132 -7.15 17.80 -12.78
N PRO A 133 -8.06 16.82 -12.70
CA PRO A 133 -7.68 15.42 -12.56
C PRO A 133 -6.78 14.99 -13.73
N GLY A 134 -5.66 14.37 -13.41
CA GLY A 134 -4.64 13.96 -14.39
C GLY A 134 -3.47 14.93 -14.51
N THR A 135 -3.47 16.08 -13.82
CA THR A 135 -2.29 16.95 -13.76
C THR A 135 -1.10 16.20 -13.15
N VAL A 136 0.02 16.17 -13.89
CA VAL A 136 1.29 15.58 -13.48
C VAL A 136 2.35 16.68 -13.43
N ILE A 137 3.21 16.62 -12.41
CA ILE A 137 4.44 17.41 -12.35
C ILE A 137 5.61 16.50 -12.02
N ASP A 138 6.52 16.39 -12.97
CA ASP A 138 7.73 15.57 -12.92
C ASP A 138 9.01 16.39 -13.15
N SER A 139 8.90 17.72 -13.17
CA SER A 139 10.02 18.64 -13.40
C SER A 139 10.02 19.82 -12.43
N VAL A 140 11.17 20.49 -12.33
CA VAL A 140 11.45 21.72 -11.56
C VAL A 140 11.43 21.55 -10.04
N ILE A 141 10.38 20.92 -9.49
CA ILE A 141 10.14 20.75 -8.05
C ILE A 141 10.38 19.32 -7.56
N THR A 142 10.57 18.40 -8.51
CA THR A 142 10.92 17.00 -8.28
C THR A 142 12.42 16.85 -8.02
N SER A 143 12.83 15.65 -7.63
CA SER A 143 14.23 15.33 -7.41
C SER A 143 15.06 15.57 -8.68
N PRO A 144 16.25 16.19 -8.57
CA PRO A 144 17.12 16.39 -9.73
C PRO A 144 17.77 15.09 -10.21
N VAL A 145 17.68 14.00 -9.44
CA VAL A 145 18.41 12.74 -9.70
C VAL A 145 17.53 11.50 -9.57
N GLU A 146 16.46 11.55 -8.78
CA GLU A 146 15.55 10.42 -8.59
C GLU A 146 14.38 10.53 -9.56
N PHE A 147 13.81 9.38 -9.92
CA PHE A 147 12.59 9.37 -10.70
C PHE A 147 11.39 9.50 -9.76
N ASP A 148 10.92 10.73 -9.58
CA ASP A 148 9.70 11.03 -8.83
C ASP A 148 8.75 11.96 -9.62
N PHE A 149 7.47 11.94 -9.23
CA PHE A 149 6.45 12.80 -9.82
C PHE A 149 5.29 13.02 -8.85
N TYR A 150 4.65 14.19 -8.96
CA TYR A 150 3.37 14.48 -8.35
C TYR A 150 2.25 14.22 -9.36
N LEU A 151 1.21 13.50 -8.93
CA LEU A 151 0.01 13.26 -9.73
C LEU A 151 -1.22 13.77 -8.96
N GLN A 152 -2.08 14.54 -9.60
CA GLN A 152 -3.37 14.96 -9.07
C GLN A 152 -4.47 14.10 -9.71
N PRO A 153 -4.79 12.89 -9.21
CA PRO A 153 -5.61 11.95 -9.96
C PRO A 153 -7.12 12.20 -9.84
N HIS A 154 -7.57 13.10 -8.94
CA HIS A 154 -8.96 13.23 -8.54
C HIS A 154 -9.40 14.70 -8.58
N ALA A 155 -10.70 14.93 -8.77
CA ALA A 155 -11.28 16.26 -8.62
C ALA A 155 -11.52 16.51 -7.14
N GLY A 156 -11.02 17.64 -6.62
CA GLY A 156 -11.31 18.07 -5.27
C GLY A 156 -12.82 18.24 -5.09
N LEU A 157 -13.38 17.77 -3.97
CA LEU A 157 -14.78 18.07 -3.64
C LEU A 157 -14.90 19.31 -2.76
N LEU A 158 -13.89 19.54 -1.92
CA LEU A 158 -13.85 20.64 -0.98
C LEU A 158 -12.40 20.95 -0.63
N GLY A 159 -12.07 22.24 -0.55
CA GLY A 159 -10.75 22.74 -0.19
C GLY A 159 -9.68 22.49 -1.27
N THR A 160 -8.43 22.67 -0.88
CA THR A 160 -7.28 22.45 -1.77
C THR A 160 -6.91 20.97 -1.81
N SER A 161 -6.88 20.43 -3.02
CA SER A 161 -6.51 19.06 -3.26
C SER A 161 -5.03 18.82 -2.95
N ARG A 162 -4.75 17.58 -2.54
CA ARG A 162 -3.37 17.11 -2.34
C ARG A 162 -3.04 16.12 -3.45
N PRO A 163 -2.09 16.42 -4.34
CA PRO A 163 -1.59 15.43 -5.27
C PRO A 163 -0.94 14.29 -4.48
N VAL A 164 -0.81 13.13 -5.12
CA VAL A 164 -0.01 12.02 -4.61
C VAL A 164 1.42 12.18 -5.13
N HIS A 165 2.41 12.03 -4.26
CA HIS A 165 3.83 11.98 -4.60
C HIS A 165 4.22 10.51 -4.82
N CYS A 166 4.81 10.22 -5.98
CA CYS A 166 5.28 8.90 -6.36
C CYS A 166 6.79 8.94 -6.55
N ASN A 167 7.53 8.08 -5.86
CA ASN A 167 8.99 7.93 -6.02
C ASN A 167 9.30 6.52 -6.51
N VAL A 168 9.98 6.40 -7.63
CA VAL A 168 10.36 5.11 -8.23
C VAL A 168 11.74 4.72 -7.71
N ILE A 169 11.77 3.76 -6.79
CA ILE A 169 13.00 3.39 -6.07
C ILE A 169 13.68 2.14 -6.64
N ALA A 170 13.00 1.42 -7.52
CA ALA A 170 13.55 0.31 -8.30
C ALA A 170 12.67 0.08 -9.54
N ASP A 171 13.28 -0.18 -10.69
CA ASP A 171 12.54 -0.45 -11.93
C ASP A 171 13.26 -1.39 -12.89
N ASP A 172 13.03 -2.70 -12.75
CA ASP A 172 13.51 -3.69 -13.72
C ASP A 172 12.66 -3.73 -15.01
N ASN A 173 11.47 -3.11 -14.99
CA ASN A 173 10.57 -3.08 -16.15
C ASN A 173 10.97 -2.02 -17.17
N MET A 174 11.82 -1.06 -16.77
CA MET A 174 12.29 0.05 -17.60
C MET A 174 11.12 0.86 -18.17
N PHE A 175 10.21 1.26 -17.29
CA PHE A 175 9.11 2.14 -17.65
C PHE A 175 9.63 3.50 -18.11
N THR A 176 8.99 4.05 -19.14
CA THR A 176 9.13 5.48 -19.42
C THR A 176 8.35 6.27 -18.35
N PRO A 177 8.70 7.55 -18.12
CA PRO A 177 7.91 8.43 -17.26
C PRO A 177 6.43 8.44 -17.62
N ASP A 178 6.11 8.65 -18.90
CA ASP A 178 4.74 8.70 -19.41
C ASP A 178 3.97 7.39 -19.13
N ASP A 179 4.59 6.23 -19.37
CA ASP A 179 3.94 4.93 -19.15
C ASP A 179 3.58 4.72 -17.67
N LEU A 180 4.50 5.04 -16.76
CA LEU A 180 4.29 4.81 -15.33
C LEU A 180 3.32 5.82 -14.74
N GLN A 181 3.39 7.09 -15.17
CA GLN A 181 2.45 8.14 -14.77
C GLN A 181 1.03 7.79 -15.23
N GLN A 182 0.87 7.40 -16.50
CA GLN A 182 -0.41 6.98 -17.06
C GLN A 182 -0.95 5.72 -16.38
N LEU A 183 -0.11 4.72 -16.11
CA LEU A 183 -0.50 3.52 -15.38
C LEU A 183 -0.97 3.85 -13.96
N THR A 184 -0.24 4.71 -13.25
CA THR A 184 -0.59 5.16 -11.90
C THR A 184 -1.93 5.90 -11.90
N PHE A 185 -2.18 6.76 -12.90
CA PHE A 185 -3.45 7.45 -13.08
C PHE A 185 -4.60 6.49 -13.42
N ASN A 186 -4.38 5.51 -14.30
CA ASN A 186 -5.37 4.49 -14.64
C ASN A 186 -5.77 3.67 -13.41
N LEU A 187 -4.80 3.31 -12.56
CA LEU A 187 -5.07 2.60 -11.32
C LEU A 187 -5.91 3.41 -10.31
N CYS A 188 -5.96 4.74 -10.43
CA CYS A 188 -6.86 5.57 -9.63
C CYS A 188 -8.34 5.47 -10.06
N HIS A 189 -8.62 4.92 -11.26
CA HIS A 189 -9.97 4.77 -11.81
C HIS A 189 -10.59 3.40 -11.56
N VAL A 190 -9.81 2.40 -11.17
CA VAL A 190 -10.29 1.01 -10.97
C VAL A 190 -10.72 0.73 -9.52
N TYR A 191 -10.90 1.77 -8.71
CA TYR A 191 -11.38 1.62 -7.34
C TYR A 191 -12.89 1.35 -7.29
N ALA A 192 -13.25 0.08 -7.12
CA ALA A 192 -14.61 -0.46 -7.20
C ALA A 192 -15.70 0.22 -6.31
N ARG A 193 -15.32 0.93 -5.24
CA ARG A 193 -16.31 1.58 -4.33
C ARG A 193 -16.76 2.97 -4.79
N SER A 194 -16.23 3.47 -5.92
CA SER A 194 -16.50 4.82 -6.40
C SER A 194 -16.63 4.83 -7.93
N THR A 195 -17.56 5.61 -8.45
CA THR A 195 -17.66 5.92 -9.89
C THR A 195 -16.82 7.15 -10.27
N ARG A 196 -15.86 7.53 -9.43
CA ARG A 196 -14.95 8.66 -9.60
C ARG A 196 -13.52 8.20 -9.34
N SER A 197 -12.58 8.79 -10.07
CA SER A 197 -11.16 8.63 -9.78
C SER A 197 -10.85 9.03 -8.34
N VAL A 198 -10.05 8.21 -7.66
CA VAL A 198 -9.66 8.40 -6.27
C VAL A 198 -8.25 8.95 -6.14
N SER A 199 -7.91 9.40 -4.93
CA SER A 199 -6.67 10.15 -4.69
C SER A 199 -5.37 9.35 -4.57
N LEU A 200 -5.44 8.02 -4.68
CA LEU A 200 -4.33 7.08 -4.61
C LEU A 200 -4.64 5.94 -5.58
N PRO A 201 -3.63 5.21 -6.10
CA PRO A 201 -3.88 3.99 -6.85
C PRO A 201 -4.75 3.01 -6.07
N ALA A 202 -5.71 2.35 -6.73
CA ALA A 202 -6.59 1.36 -6.13
C ALA A 202 -5.89 0.31 -5.23
N PRO A 203 -4.74 -0.29 -5.62
CA PRO A 203 -4.03 -1.22 -4.72
C PRO A 203 -3.65 -0.59 -3.37
N VAL A 204 -3.20 0.68 -3.36
CA VAL A 204 -2.84 1.36 -2.11
C VAL A 204 -4.09 1.62 -1.26
N TYR A 205 -5.17 2.09 -1.88
CA TYR A 205 -6.44 2.28 -1.17
C TYR A 205 -6.98 0.99 -0.56
N TYR A 206 -6.90 -0.13 -1.30
CA TYR A 206 -7.33 -1.42 -0.80
C TYR A 206 -6.46 -1.90 0.37
N ALA A 207 -5.14 -1.69 0.32
CA ALA A 207 -4.26 -2.00 1.44
C ALA A 207 -4.65 -1.20 2.70
N HIS A 208 -5.05 0.07 2.57
CA HIS A 208 -5.58 0.86 3.70
C HIS A 208 -6.86 0.26 4.29
N LEU A 209 -7.79 -0.19 3.44
CA LEU A 209 -9.03 -0.83 3.90
C LEU A 209 -8.75 -2.16 4.62
N VAL A 210 -7.83 -2.97 4.07
CA VAL A 210 -7.37 -4.21 4.73
C VAL A 210 -6.73 -3.91 6.09
N CYS A 211 -5.88 -2.90 6.16
CA CYS A 211 -5.21 -2.49 7.40
C CYS A 211 -6.21 -1.98 8.44
N SER A 212 -7.16 -1.12 8.04
CA SER A 212 -8.24 -0.64 8.92
C SER A 212 -9.09 -1.79 9.47
N ARG A 213 -9.35 -2.81 8.65
CA ARG A 213 -10.07 -4.01 9.09
C ARG A 213 -9.23 -4.94 9.97
N ALA A 214 -7.90 -4.92 9.84
CA ALA A 214 -7.00 -5.75 10.66
C ALA A 214 -7.17 -5.49 12.16
N ASN A 215 -7.47 -4.24 12.55
CA ASN A 215 -7.75 -3.86 13.93
C ASN A 215 -8.92 -4.65 14.57
N HIS A 216 -9.84 -5.18 13.76
CA HIS A 216 -11.05 -5.87 14.23
C HIS A 216 -10.89 -7.41 14.20
N ARG A 217 -9.66 -7.92 14.07
CA ARG A 217 -9.37 -9.34 13.88
C ARG A 217 -8.93 -10.03 15.17
N PHE A 218 -9.64 -9.72 16.24
CA PHE A 218 -9.48 -10.31 17.56
C PHE A 218 -10.81 -10.86 18.03
N ASP A 219 -10.78 -11.86 18.91
CA ASP A 219 -12.00 -12.41 19.51
C ASP A 219 -12.73 -11.27 20.26
N PRO A 220 -14.01 -10.99 19.95
CA PRO A 220 -14.81 -10.00 20.67
C PRO A 220 -14.93 -10.27 22.17
N LYS A 221 -14.79 -11.53 22.60
CA LYS A 221 -14.79 -11.92 24.02
C LYS A 221 -13.42 -11.72 24.68
N GLY A 222 -12.37 -11.49 23.89
CA GLY A 222 -11.02 -11.23 24.37
C GLY A 222 -10.80 -9.79 24.80
N ASN A 223 -9.81 -9.56 25.67
CA ASN A 223 -9.46 -8.21 26.14
C ASN A 223 -8.45 -7.50 25.20
N PHE A 224 -8.75 -7.48 23.89
CA PHE A 224 -7.87 -6.97 22.83
C PHE A 224 -8.33 -5.64 22.23
N SER A 225 -8.96 -4.78 23.03
CA SER A 225 -9.38 -3.46 22.57
C SER A 225 -8.17 -2.55 22.28
N LEU A 226 -8.10 -2.06 21.04
CA LEU A 226 -7.12 -1.06 20.60
C LEU A 226 -7.58 0.37 20.88
N ASP A 227 -8.86 0.58 21.20
CA ASP A 227 -9.44 1.91 21.44
C ASP A 227 -9.29 2.37 22.90
N ALA A 228 -9.00 1.45 23.83
CA ALA A 228 -8.67 1.81 25.19
C ALA A 228 -7.43 2.73 25.22
N PRO A 229 -7.23 3.58 26.24
CA PRO A 229 -5.96 4.29 26.41
C PRO A 229 -4.82 3.29 26.59
N ALA A 230 -3.68 3.51 25.92
CA ALA A 230 -2.47 2.76 26.26
C ALA A 230 -2.07 3.11 27.70
N PRO A 231 -1.58 2.14 28.51
CA PRO A 231 -1.14 2.46 29.85
C PRO A 231 0.01 3.46 29.78
N ARG A 232 -0.04 4.51 30.61
CA ARG A 232 0.90 5.66 30.57
C ARG A 232 2.35 5.32 30.95
N SER A 233 2.58 4.13 31.52
CA SER A 233 3.90 3.62 31.85
C SER A 233 3.85 2.09 31.88
N LEU A 234 4.28 1.44 30.80
CA LEU A 234 4.54 0.00 30.79
C LEU A 234 6.04 -0.22 30.90
N ARG A 235 6.46 -1.13 31.78
CA ARG A 235 7.82 -1.66 31.70
C ARG A 235 7.99 -2.34 30.34
N LYS A 236 9.18 -2.24 29.75
CA LYS A 236 9.46 -2.80 28.42
C LYS A 236 9.08 -4.28 28.31
N GLU A 237 9.40 -5.08 29.33
CA GLU A 237 9.04 -6.50 29.39
C GLU A 237 7.53 -6.74 29.38
N ASP A 238 6.77 -5.94 30.14
CA ASP A 238 5.31 -6.02 30.17
C ASP A 238 4.70 -5.59 28.82
N ALA A 239 5.30 -4.61 28.15
CA ALA A 239 4.90 -4.17 26.81
C ALA A 239 5.20 -5.23 25.74
N ASP A 240 6.37 -5.86 25.78
CA ASP A 240 6.76 -6.92 24.85
C ASP A 240 5.85 -8.16 25.03
N ARG A 241 5.54 -8.54 26.29
CA ARG A 241 4.59 -9.61 26.59
C ARG A 241 3.21 -9.30 26.01
N ARG A 242 2.70 -8.10 26.27
CA ARG A 242 1.40 -7.65 25.76
C ARG A 242 1.36 -7.65 24.23
N LEU A 243 2.40 -7.14 23.57
CA LEU A 243 2.52 -7.16 22.12
C LEU A 243 2.46 -8.60 21.58
N GLN A 244 3.16 -9.53 22.22
CA GLN A 244 3.15 -10.93 21.82
C GLN A 244 1.76 -11.57 22.00
N GLU A 245 1.03 -11.24 23.08
CA GLU A 245 -0.36 -11.66 23.27
C GLU A 245 -1.25 -11.17 22.12
N PHE A 246 -1.12 -9.90 21.71
CA PHE A 246 -1.84 -9.38 20.54
C PHE A 246 -1.47 -10.14 19.26
N ILE A 247 -0.18 -10.34 18.98
CA ILE A 247 0.26 -11.04 17.76
C ILE A 247 -0.29 -12.47 17.74
N ASN A 248 -0.26 -13.18 18.87
CA ASN A 248 -0.77 -14.55 18.98
C ASN A 248 -2.29 -14.64 18.87
N ALA A 249 -3.01 -13.61 19.32
CA ALA A 249 -4.47 -13.53 19.26
C ALA A 249 -5.01 -13.05 17.90
N PHE A 250 -4.15 -12.62 16.98
CA PHE A 250 -4.57 -12.12 15.67
C PHE A 250 -5.17 -13.26 14.83
N MET A 251 -6.47 -13.21 14.61
CA MET A 251 -7.21 -14.32 14.00
C MET A 251 -7.02 -14.36 12.47
N PRO A 252 -6.83 -15.54 11.85
CA PRO A 252 -6.78 -15.70 10.40
C PRO A 252 -8.15 -15.48 9.74
N LEU A 253 -8.18 -15.31 8.41
CA LEU A 253 -9.43 -15.03 7.71
C LEU A 253 -10.12 -16.38 7.57
N HIS A 254 -11.44 -16.38 7.66
CA HIS A 254 -12.19 -17.56 7.27
C HIS A 254 -11.81 -17.96 5.83
N PRO A 255 -11.56 -19.23 5.50
CA PRO A 255 -11.11 -19.63 4.16
C PRO A 255 -11.98 -19.08 3.02
N ASN A 256 -13.31 -19.04 3.21
CA ASN A 256 -14.24 -18.51 2.22
C ASN A 256 -14.13 -16.99 1.99
N THR A 257 -13.51 -16.23 2.90
CA THR A 257 -13.33 -14.78 2.76
C THR A 257 -11.96 -14.39 2.23
N GLN A 258 -11.01 -15.33 2.14
CA GLN A 258 -9.64 -15.06 1.67
C GLN A 258 -9.59 -14.70 0.19
N SER A 259 -10.43 -15.34 -0.64
CA SER A 259 -10.47 -15.15 -2.09
C SER A 259 -11.41 -14.03 -2.55
N VAL A 260 -11.98 -13.24 -1.64
CA VAL A 260 -12.92 -12.15 -1.97
C VAL A 260 -12.44 -10.82 -1.41
N MET A 261 -12.94 -9.72 -1.98
CA MET A 261 -12.66 -8.36 -1.50
C MET A 261 -13.47 -8.02 -0.24
N TYR A 262 -13.30 -8.78 0.85
CA TYR A 262 -14.02 -8.61 2.12
C TYR A 262 -13.85 -7.23 2.78
N PHE A 263 -12.89 -6.46 2.27
CA PHE A 263 -12.51 -5.13 2.73
C PHE A 263 -13.17 -4.00 1.94
N GLN A 264 -14.01 -4.31 0.94
CA GLN A 264 -14.88 -3.31 0.33
C GLN A 264 -15.88 -2.75 1.34
#